data_AF-A0A5C6V784-F1
#
_entry.id   AF-A0A5C6V784-F1
#
_cell.length_a   1.000
_cell.length_b   1.000
_cell.length_c   1.000
_cell.angle_alpha   90.00
_cell.angle_beta   90.00
_cell.angle_gamma   90.00
#
_symmetry.space_group_name_H-M   'P 1'
#
loop_
_entity.id
_entity.type
_entity.pdbx_description
1 polymer ?
#
loop_
_entity_poly.entity_id
_entity_poly.type
_entity_poly.pdbx_seq_one_letter_code
_entity_poly.pdbx_strand_id
1 'polypeptide(L)'
;MSHKSRNRKQTRHAPAMSPLLRALTFSRAAHEPITRAMLLQAYASLDAFRRGQGSRELFTTLGRQLLVAEELSRIGHVPEAIDDIAEAQIAMADIDVTEKAGGKWTVEGDNYAWLTIALDAFARQLADASLEDIAKAEARMIEGLMRTEQELAHTVAA
;
A
#
# COMPACT_ATOMS: atom_id res chain seq x y z
N MET A 1 6.72 -18.78 -62.41
CA MET A 1 7.24 -19.50 -61.22
C MET A 1 7.71 -18.45 -60.22
N SER A 2 6.99 -18.21 -59.11
CA SER A 2 7.32 -18.67 -57.74
C SER A 2 8.75 -18.28 -57.30
N HIS A 3 9.04 -17.58 -56.19
CA HIS A 3 8.33 -17.32 -54.93
C HIS A 3 9.02 -16.18 -54.14
N LYS A 4 8.26 -15.47 -53.29
CA LYS A 4 8.60 -14.88 -51.95
C LYS A 4 9.93 -14.11 -51.79
N SER A 5 9.92 -12.91 -51.21
CA SER A 5 9.80 -12.80 -49.75
C SER A 5 9.39 -11.39 -49.31
N ARG A 6 8.31 -11.31 -48.54
CA ARG A 6 7.91 -10.14 -47.73
C ARG A 6 8.84 -10.10 -46.51
N ASN A 7 9.60 -9.03 -46.32
CA ASN A 7 10.22 -8.76 -45.03
C ASN A 7 9.57 -7.53 -44.38
N ARG A 8 8.63 -7.84 -43.48
CA ARG A 8 7.96 -6.90 -42.57
C ARG A 8 8.68 -7.00 -41.23
N LYS A 9 9.54 -6.04 -40.89
CA LYS A 9 10.10 -5.76 -39.54
C LYS A 9 10.52 -4.28 -39.55
N GLN A 10 10.18 -3.37 -38.64
CA GLN A 10 9.56 -3.46 -37.34
C GLN A 10 9.11 -2.03 -36.98
N THR A 11 7.80 -1.78 -36.96
CA THR A 11 7.26 -0.64 -36.21
C THR A 11 7.37 -0.96 -34.73
N ARG A 12 8.16 -0.16 -34.00
CA ARG A 12 7.99 0.26 -32.59
C ARG A 12 9.31 0.82 -32.06
N HIS A 13 9.69 2.00 -32.55
CA HIS A 13 10.54 2.89 -31.76
C HIS A 13 9.65 3.54 -30.69
N ALA A 14 9.32 2.78 -29.64
CA ALA A 14 9.12 3.43 -28.35
C ALA A 14 10.48 4.00 -27.95
N PRO A 15 10.58 5.23 -27.42
CA PRO A 15 11.84 5.74 -26.93
C PRO A 15 12.28 4.83 -25.77
N ALA A 16 13.24 3.95 -26.05
CA ALA A 16 13.82 3.10 -25.03
C ALA A 16 14.61 4.02 -24.09
N MET A 17 14.11 4.19 -22.86
CA MET A 17 14.87 4.89 -21.81
C MET A 17 16.29 4.32 -21.76
N SER A 18 17.29 5.21 -21.78
CA SER A 18 18.70 4.83 -21.75
C SER A 18 18.99 3.99 -20.51
N PRO A 19 19.96 3.06 -20.53
CA PRO A 19 20.26 2.20 -19.39
C PRO A 19 20.55 2.97 -18.09
N LEU A 20 21.14 4.17 -18.21
CA LEU A 20 21.44 5.04 -17.07
C LEU A 20 20.18 5.75 -16.58
N LEU A 21 19.34 6.29 -17.47
CA LEU A 21 18.05 6.87 -17.10
C LEU A 21 17.16 5.81 -16.46
N ARG A 22 17.16 4.59 -17.00
CA ARG A 22 16.51 3.41 -16.43
C ARG A 22 17.06 3.12 -15.03
N ALA A 23 18.37 3.01 -14.89
CA ALA A 23 18.99 2.79 -13.58
C ALA A 23 18.60 3.86 -12.56
N LEU A 24 18.55 5.14 -12.93
CA LEU A 24 18.12 6.23 -12.05
C LEU A 24 16.63 6.17 -11.72
N THR A 25 15.77 5.97 -12.73
CA THR A 25 14.32 5.83 -12.57
C THR A 25 13.92 4.57 -11.79
N PHE A 26 14.78 3.55 -11.72
CA PHE A 26 14.55 2.35 -10.92
C PHE A 26 15.52 2.26 -9.71
N SER A 27 16.34 3.28 -9.45
CA SER A 27 17.29 3.26 -8.33
C SER A 27 16.60 3.61 -7.02
N ARG A 28 16.95 2.86 -5.97
CA ARG A 28 16.48 3.07 -4.59
C ARG A 28 16.67 4.52 -4.10
N ALA A 29 17.78 5.16 -4.46
CA ALA A 29 18.09 6.54 -4.05
C ALA A 29 17.17 7.60 -4.67
N ALA A 30 16.59 7.34 -5.85
CA ALA A 30 15.65 8.26 -6.47
C ALA A 30 14.27 8.26 -5.77
N HIS A 31 13.98 7.22 -4.98
CA HIS A 31 12.63 6.93 -4.47
C HIS A 31 12.53 6.89 -2.96
N GLU A 32 13.68 6.94 -2.26
CA GLU A 32 13.76 7.17 -0.82
C GLU A 32 12.86 8.32 -0.33
N PRO A 33 12.68 9.45 -1.06
CA PRO A 33 11.75 10.49 -0.63
C PRO A 33 10.28 10.02 -0.56
N ILE A 34 9.87 9.14 -1.47
CA ILE A 34 8.49 8.63 -1.56
C ILE A 34 8.22 7.66 -0.41
N THR A 35 9.09 6.65 -0.24
CA THR A 35 8.91 5.65 0.83
C THR A 35 9.01 6.29 2.21
N ARG A 36 9.90 7.27 2.38
CA ARG A 36 9.99 8.06 3.62
C ARG A 36 8.73 8.88 3.87
N ALA A 37 8.13 9.47 2.84
CA ALA A 37 6.87 10.21 2.97
C ALA A 37 5.72 9.29 3.38
N MET A 38 5.60 8.10 2.76
CA MET A 38 4.59 7.09 3.12
C MET A 38 4.70 6.69 4.60
N LEU A 39 5.92 6.38 5.05
CA LEU A 39 6.17 5.97 6.43
C LEU A 39 5.92 7.12 7.43
N LEU A 40 6.36 8.34 7.09
CA LEU A 40 6.13 9.52 7.92
C LEU A 40 4.63 9.81 8.07
N GLN A 41 3.86 9.71 7.00
CA GLN A 41 2.40 9.86 7.04
C GLN A 41 1.75 8.81 7.94
N ALA A 42 2.19 7.55 7.85
CA ALA A 42 1.65 6.47 8.67
C ALA A 42 1.91 6.69 10.18
N TYR A 43 3.14 7.04 10.54
CA TYR A 43 3.48 7.36 11.94
C TYR A 43 2.81 8.64 12.44
N ALA A 44 2.65 9.66 11.58
CA ALA A 44 1.93 10.87 11.94
C ALA A 44 0.44 10.59 12.22
N SER A 45 -0.21 9.74 11.41
CA SER A 45 -1.57 9.28 11.69
C SER A 45 -1.66 8.54 13.02
N LEU A 46 -0.73 7.62 13.30
CA LEU A 46 -0.71 6.86 14.56
C LEU A 46 -0.50 7.78 15.79
N ASP A 47 0.43 8.74 15.70
CA ASP A 47 0.66 9.72 16.77
C ASP A 47 -0.58 10.61 16.98
N ALA A 48 -1.26 11.02 15.90
CA ALA A 48 -2.49 11.79 15.99
C ALA A 48 -3.61 11.00 16.69
N PHE A 49 -3.80 9.72 16.38
CA PHE A 49 -4.76 8.87 17.10
C PHE A 49 -4.40 8.73 18.57
N ARG A 50 -3.13 8.53 18.90
CA ARG A 50 -2.68 8.43 20.29
C ARG A 50 -2.97 9.71 21.09
N ARG A 51 -2.94 10.87 20.44
CA ARG A 51 -3.21 12.18 21.05
C ARG A 51 -4.68 12.60 20.99
N GLY A 52 -5.56 11.80 20.40
CA GLY A 52 -6.96 12.17 20.15
C GLY A 52 -7.12 13.31 19.16
N GLN A 53 -6.13 13.52 18.30
CA GLN A 53 -6.12 14.51 17.21
C GLN A 53 -6.36 13.85 15.85
N GLY A 54 -6.84 12.61 15.83
CA GLY A 54 -7.12 11.89 14.61
C GLY A 54 -8.26 12.51 13.80
N SER A 55 -8.33 12.14 12.53
CA SER A 55 -9.37 12.57 11.61
C SER A 55 -9.70 11.44 10.63
N ARG A 56 -10.82 11.57 9.93
CA ARG A 56 -11.21 10.64 8.86
C ARG A 56 -10.16 10.56 7.73
N GLU A 57 -9.50 11.68 7.44
CA GLU A 57 -8.42 11.72 6.46
C GLU A 57 -7.24 10.87 6.94
N LEU A 58 -6.77 11.09 8.17
CA LEU A 58 -5.67 10.31 8.76
C LEU A 58 -6.01 8.81 8.88
N PHE A 59 -7.29 8.49 9.14
CA PHE A 59 -7.80 7.12 9.16
C PHE A 59 -7.69 6.46 7.80
N THR A 60 -8.16 7.17 6.77
CA THR A 60 -8.08 6.69 5.38
C THR A 60 -6.62 6.52 4.94
N THR A 61 -5.74 7.46 5.32
CA THR A 61 -4.31 7.38 5.03
C THR A 61 -3.68 6.15 5.68
N LEU A 62 -3.84 5.97 7.00
CA LEU A 62 -3.23 4.82 7.70
C LEU A 62 -3.79 3.49 7.20
N GLY A 63 -5.12 3.41 6.99
CA GLY A 63 -5.76 2.23 6.43
C GLY A 63 -5.20 1.85 5.05
N ARG A 64 -4.99 2.84 4.17
CA ARG A 64 -4.34 2.62 2.87
C ARG A 64 -2.92 2.06 3.03
N GLN A 65 -2.12 2.62 3.94
CA GLN A 65 -0.75 2.13 4.15
C GLN A 65 -0.72 0.69 4.66
N LEU A 66 -1.63 0.30 5.56
CA LEU A 66 -1.73 -1.09 6.05
C LEU A 66 -2.16 -2.06 4.95
N LEU A 67 -3.07 -1.66 4.05
CA LEU A 67 -3.44 -2.48 2.89
C LEU A 67 -2.27 -2.66 1.92
N VAL A 68 -1.47 -1.61 1.70
CA VAL A 68 -0.23 -1.73 0.91
C VAL A 68 0.77 -2.67 1.60
N ALA A 69 0.92 -2.59 2.93
CA ALA A 69 1.78 -3.48 3.70
C ALA A 69 1.35 -4.96 3.60
N GLU A 70 0.04 -5.23 3.64
CA GLU A 70 -0.51 -6.57 3.43
C GLU A 70 -0.15 -7.10 2.04
N GLU A 71 -0.35 -6.30 0.99
CA GLU A 71 -0.03 -6.69 -0.37
C GLU A 71 1.48 -6.86 -0.61
N LEU A 72 2.33 -6.06 0.04
CA LEU A 72 3.78 -6.27 0.04
C LEU A 72 4.16 -7.61 0.69
N SER A 73 3.51 -7.98 1.80
CA SER A 73 3.69 -9.29 2.44
C SER A 73 3.32 -10.42 1.48
N ARG A 74 2.21 -10.28 0.75
CA ARG A 74 1.75 -11.26 -0.27
C ARG A 74 2.66 -11.34 -1.50
N ILE A 75 3.40 -10.28 -1.80
CA ILE A 75 4.43 -10.27 -2.86
C ILE A 75 5.73 -10.92 -2.37
N GLY A 76 5.94 -11.01 -1.06
CA GLY A 76 7.06 -11.71 -0.43
C GLY A 76 7.99 -10.80 0.39
N HIS A 77 7.63 -9.55 0.64
CA HIS A 77 8.40 -8.67 1.52
C HIS A 77 7.91 -8.82 2.97
N VAL A 78 8.75 -9.39 3.84
CA VAL A 78 8.39 -9.68 5.24
C VAL A 78 7.08 -10.50 5.33
N PRO A 79 6.97 -11.65 4.63
CA PRO A 79 5.72 -12.41 4.53
C PRO A 79 5.20 -12.90 5.88
N GLU A 80 6.09 -13.08 6.86
CA GLU A 80 5.76 -13.44 8.23
C GLU A 80 4.94 -12.38 8.99
N ALA A 81 4.93 -11.13 8.52
CA ALA A 81 4.18 -10.04 9.16
C ALA A 81 2.70 -9.99 8.76
N ILE A 82 2.21 -10.92 7.93
CA ILE A 82 0.83 -10.88 7.42
C ILE A 82 -0.21 -10.93 8.54
N ASP A 83 0.04 -11.74 9.58
CA ASP A 83 -0.87 -11.87 10.72
C ASP A 83 -0.80 -10.61 11.61
N ASP A 84 0.39 -10.06 11.84
CA ASP A 84 0.56 -8.79 12.57
C ASP A 84 -0.14 -7.62 11.87
N ILE A 85 -0.11 -7.59 10.54
CA ILE A 85 -0.80 -6.58 9.73
C ILE A 85 -2.32 -6.78 9.81
N ALA A 86 -2.81 -8.01 9.83
CA ALA A 86 -4.23 -8.30 10.02
C ALA A 86 -4.72 -7.82 11.40
N GLU A 87 -3.95 -8.04 12.47
CA GLU A 87 -4.26 -7.51 13.80
C GLU A 87 -4.29 -5.97 13.82
N ALA A 88 -3.37 -5.33 13.11
CA ALA A 88 -3.39 -3.88 12.93
C ALA A 88 -4.62 -3.37 12.14
N GLN A 89 -5.13 -4.14 11.18
CA GLN A 89 -6.37 -3.81 10.47
C GLN A 89 -7.61 -3.99 11.36
N ILE A 90 -7.61 -4.98 12.26
CA ILE A 90 -8.64 -5.11 13.30
C ILE A 90 -8.60 -3.90 14.23
N ALA A 91 -7.41 -3.46 14.66
CA ALA A 91 -7.24 -2.26 15.45
C ALA A 91 -7.79 -1.00 14.74
N MET A 92 -7.67 -0.91 13.41
CA MET A 92 -8.31 0.15 12.63
C MET A 92 -9.85 0.07 12.68
N ALA A 93 -10.44 -1.12 12.59
CA ALA A 93 -11.88 -1.28 12.72
C ALA A 93 -12.38 -0.80 14.09
N ASP A 94 -11.65 -1.10 15.16
CA ASP A 94 -11.97 -0.64 16.51
C ASP A 94 -11.89 0.88 16.67
N ILE A 95 -10.95 1.54 16.00
CA ILE A 95 -10.86 3.01 15.95
C ILE A 95 -12.14 3.59 15.31
N ASP A 96 -12.61 3.01 14.20
CA ASP A 96 -13.84 3.45 13.53
C ASP A 96 -15.09 3.22 14.39
N VAL A 97 -15.17 2.08 15.11
CA VAL A 97 -16.25 1.82 16.07
C VAL A 97 -16.23 2.85 17.22
N THR A 98 -15.05 3.13 17.76
CA THR A 98 -14.86 4.12 18.84
C THR A 98 -15.26 5.52 18.38
N GLU A 99 -14.90 5.89 17.16
CA GLU A 99 -15.29 7.18 16.60
C GLU A 99 -16.81 7.28 16.42
N LYS A 100 -17.45 6.25 15.87
CA LYS A 100 -18.91 6.24 15.70
C LYS A 100 -19.66 6.32 17.02
N ALA A 101 -19.11 5.75 18.10
CA ALA A 101 -19.72 5.76 19.42
C ALA A 101 -19.48 7.07 20.19
N GLY A 102 -18.29 7.66 20.06
CA GLY A 102 -17.82 8.75 20.94
C GLY A 102 -17.37 10.03 20.24
N GLY A 103 -17.41 10.07 18.91
CA GLY A 103 -16.95 11.19 18.07
C GLY A 103 -15.44 11.44 18.15
N LYS A 104 -14.65 10.44 18.55
CA LYS A 104 -13.21 10.58 18.78
C LYS A 104 -12.40 9.53 18.02
N TRP A 105 -11.40 10.02 17.29
CA TRP A 105 -10.37 9.20 16.66
C TRP A 105 -9.23 8.96 17.65
N THR A 106 -9.31 7.89 18.44
CA THR A 106 -8.33 7.56 19.48
C THR A 106 -7.91 6.09 19.42
N VAL A 107 -6.66 5.81 19.80
CA VAL A 107 -6.16 4.44 19.95
C VAL A 107 -5.26 4.32 21.17
N GLU A 108 -5.44 3.23 21.92
CA GLU A 108 -4.71 2.94 23.16
C GLU A 108 -4.44 1.43 23.29
N GLY A 109 -3.69 1.05 24.32
CA GLY A 109 -3.47 -0.35 24.68
C GLY A 109 -2.94 -1.22 23.54
N ASP A 110 -3.50 -2.41 23.41
CA ASP A 110 -3.07 -3.42 22.44
C ASP A 110 -3.25 -2.96 21.00
N ASN A 111 -4.31 -2.18 20.70
CA ASN A 111 -4.53 -1.64 19.36
C ASN A 111 -3.40 -0.70 18.91
N TYR A 112 -2.86 0.10 19.84
CA TYR A 112 -1.67 0.89 19.54
C TYR A 112 -0.43 0.01 19.32
N ALA A 113 -0.28 -1.06 20.10
CA ALA A 113 0.84 -1.98 19.96
C ALA A 113 0.82 -2.69 18.61
N TRP A 114 -0.33 -3.22 18.18
CA TRP A 114 -0.49 -3.87 16.87
C TRP A 114 -0.20 -2.93 15.71
N LEU A 115 -0.73 -1.71 15.74
CA LEU A 115 -0.41 -0.69 14.73
C LEU A 115 1.09 -0.39 14.70
N THR A 116 1.75 -0.32 15.85
CA THR A 116 3.21 -0.08 15.92
C THR A 116 4.00 -1.23 15.31
N ILE A 117 3.63 -2.49 15.61
CA ILE A 117 4.27 -3.70 15.06
C ILE A 117 4.12 -3.73 13.53
N ALA A 118 2.92 -3.48 13.02
CA ALA A 118 2.67 -3.45 11.58
C ALA A 118 3.43 -2.30 10.89
N LEU A 119 3.57 -1.13 11.51
CA LEU A 119 4.36 -0.03 10.95
C LEU A 119 5.87 -0.30 10.94
N ASP A 120 6.38 -1.08 11.91
CA ASP A 120 7.76 -1.54 11.87
C ASP A 120 7.99 -2.56 10.73
N ALA A 121 7.05 -3.49 10.53
CA ALA A 121 7.08 -4.40 9.39
C ALA A 121 7.03 -3.61 8.06
N PHE A 122 6.13 -2.62 7.96
CA PHE A 122 6.02 -1.77 6.79
C PHE A 122 7.28 -0.97 6.50
N ALA A 123 7.96 -0.45 7.54
CA ALA A 123 9.26 0.21 7.39
C ALA A 123 10.31 -0.74 6.79
N ARG A 124 10.37 -2.00 7.27
CA ARG A 124 11.27 -3.03 6.73
C ARG A 124 10.93 -3.38 5.29
N GLN A 125 9.65 -3.51 4.96
CA GLN A 125 9.18 -3.75 3.59
C GLN A 125 9.59 -2.61 2.66
N LEU A 126 9.30 -1.35 3.01
CA LEU A 126 9.65 -0.19 2.19
C LEU A 126 11.16 0.02 2.05
N ALA A 127 11.95 -0.44 3.03
CA ALA A 127 13.39 -0.40 2.93
C ALA A 127 13.92 -1.38 1.88
N ASP A 128 13.29 -2.54 1.71
CA ASP A 128 13.74 -3.63 0.82
C ASP A 128 13.08 -3.60 -0.57
N ALA A 129 11.80 -3.23 -0.63
CA ALA A 129 10.98 -3.31 -1.83
C ALA A 129 11.45 -2.38 -2.96
N SER A 130 11.33 -2.88 -4.19
CA SER A 130 11.50 -2.06 -5.38
C SER A 130 10.27 -1.16 -5.58
N LEU A 131 10.41 -0.06 -6.33
CA LEU A 131 9.23 0.74 -6.70
C LEU A 131 8.23 -0.04 -7.55
N GLU A 132 8.70 -1.01 -8.35
CA GLU A 132 7.81 -1.85 -9.14
C GLU A 132 6.94 -2.71 -8.23
N ASP A 133 7.52 -3.26 -7.17
CA ASP A 133 6.79 -4.05 -6.17
C ASP A 133 5.84 -3.19 -5.35
N ILE A 134 6.25 -1.97 -4.97
CA ILE A 134 5.37 -1.00 -4.30
C ILE A 134 4.19 -0.62 -5.19
N ALA A 135 4.44 -0.26 -6.45
CA ALA A 135 3.37 0.08 -7.40
C ALA A 135 2.43 -1.11 -7.67
N LYS A 136 2.97 -2.32 -7.72
CA LYS A 136 2.21 -3.56 -7.84
C LYS A 136 1.35 -3.83 -6.60
N ALA A 137 1.87 -3.58 -5.40
CA ALA A 137 1.10 -3.69 -4.16
C ALA A 137 -0.05 -2.67 -4.13
N GLU A 138 0.21 -1.41 -4.51
CA GLU A 138 -0.84 -0.39 -4.62
C GLU A 138 -1.91 -0.76 -5.64
N ALA A 139 -1.52 -1.30 -6.81
CA ALA A 139 -2.47 -1.75 -7.82
C ALA A 139 -3.35 -2.90 -7.31
N ARG A 140 -2.76 -3.92 -6.67
CA ARG A 140 -3.50 -5.04 -6.08
C ARG A 140 -4.46 -4.60 -4.98
N MET A 141 -4.04 -3.68 -4.13
CA MET A 141 -4.91 -3.07 -3.13
C MET A 141 -6.14 -2.42 -3.79
N ILE A 142 -5.93 -1.60 -4.82
CA ILE A 142 -7.04 -0.92 -5.52
C ILE A 142 -7.99 -1.95 -6.16
N GLU A 143 -7.44 -2.97 -6.83
CA GLU A 143 -8.24 -4.06 -7.41
C GLU A 143 -9.05 -4.80 -6.35
N GLY A 144 -8.47 -5.06 -5.18
CA GLY A 144 -9.15 -5.66 -4.03
C GLY A 144 -10.32 -4.81 -3.54
N LEU A 145 -10.10 -3.50 -3.35
CA LEU A 145 -11.15 -2.57 -2.92
C LEU A 145 -12.32 -2.50 -3.93
N MET A 146 -12.01 -2.43 -5.22
CA MET A 146 -13.04 -2.42 -6.28
C MET A 146 -13.87 -3.71 -6.29
N ARG A 147 -13.23 -4.86 -6.04
CA ARG A 147 -13.94 -6.15 -5.96
C ARG A 147 -14.89 -6.16 -4.76
N THR A 148 -14.43 -5.75 -3.59
CA THR A 148 -15.27 -5.67 -2.38
C THR A 148 -16.44 -4.72 -2.58
N GLU A 149 -16.22 -3.56 -3.22
CA GLU A 149 -17.30 -2.61 -3.54
C GLU A 149 -18.36 -3.23 -4.45
N GLN A 150 -17.94 -3.97 -5.49
CA GLN A 150 -18.84 -4.69 -6.37
C GLN A 150 -19.66 -5.74 -5.61
N GLU A 151 -19.02 -6.55 -4.76
CA GLU A 151 -19.69 -7.58 -3.96
C GLU A 151 -20.74 -6.98 -3.00
N LEU A 152 -20.40 -5.86 -2.37
CA LEU A 152 -21.34 -5.11 -1.52
C LEU A 152 -22.52 -4.53 -2.33
N ALA A 153 -22.28 -4.01 -3.53
CA ALA A 153 -23.35 -3.51 -4.40
C ALA A 153 -24.31 -4.63 -4.86
N HIS A 154 -23.79 -5.83 -5.15
CA HIS A 154 -24.62 -6.97 -5.55
C HIS A 154 -25.45 -7.53 -4.39
N THR A 155 -24.90 -7.53 -3.16
CA THR A 155 -25.62 -8.02 -1.97
C THR A 155 -26.73 -7.09 -1.49
N VAL A 156 -26.62 -5.78 -1.73
CA VAL A 156 -27.69 -4.80 -1.42
C VAL A 156 -28.83 -4.81 -2.44
N ALA A 157 -28.59 -5.30 -3.66
CA ALA A 157 -29.58 -5.35 -4.73
C ALA A 157 -30.42 -6.65 -4.79
N ALA A 158 -30.09 -7.65 -3.97
CA ALA A 158 -30.75 -8.95 -3.88
C ALA A 158 -31.68 -9.03 -2.66
#